data_AF-A0A537BB60-F1
#
_entry.id   AF-A0A537BB60-F1
#
_cell.length_a   1.000
_cell.length_b   1.000
_cell.length_c   1.000
_cell.angle_alpha   90.00
_cell.angle_beta   90.00
_cell.angle_gamma   90.00
#
_symmetry.space_group_name_H-M   'P 1'
#
loop_
_entity.id
_entity.type
_entity.pdbx_description
1 polymer ?
#
loop_
_entity_poly.entity_id
_entity_poly.type
_entity_poly.pdbx_seq_one_letter_code
_entity_poly.pdbx_strand_id
1 'polypeptide(L)' 'MKNALRSFIAALALACASAHAQAPAEAPFRSIENGDFDEFSRLVDTGIDLSTNNKLGETLLYVAAEKGQLEMA' A
#
# COMPACT_ATOMS: atom_id res chain seq x y z
N MET A 1 36.27 26.42 -4.22
CA MET A 1 36.17 25.12 -4.95
C MET A 1 35.96 23.89 -4.04
N LYS A 2 35.91 24.00 -2.70
CA LYS A 2 35.69 22.83 -1.80
C LYS A 2 34.27 22.76 -1.21
N ASN A 3 33.48 23.78 -1.50
CA ASN A 3 32.18 24.13 -0.93
C ASN A 3 31.01 23.74 -1.85
N ALA A 4 31.17 23.86 -3.18
CA ALA A 4 30.19 23.39 -4.15
C ALA A 4 29.94 21.86 -4.07
N LEU A 5 31.00 21.07 -3.86
CA LEU A 5 30.92 19.62 -3.74
C LEU A 5 30.10 19.16 -2.51
N ARG A 6 30.17 19.91 -1.39
CA ARG A 6 29.40 19.62 -0.17
C ARG A 6 27.91 19.87 -0.35
N SER A 7 27.54 20.93 -1.08
CA SER A 7 26.14 21.23 -1.42
C SER A 7 25.51 20.14 -2.30
N PHE A 8 26.30 19.52 -3.19
CA PHE A 8 25.82 18.47 -4.09
C PHE A 8 25.49 17.15 -3.36
N ILE A 9 26.28 16.78 -2.36
CA ILE A 9 26.04 15.58 -1.54
C ILE A 9 24.79 15.74 -0.64
N ALA A 10 24.57 16.95 -0.10
CA ALA A 10 23.39 17.24 0.71
C ALA A 10 22.07 17.13 -0.08
N ALA A 11 22.07 17.52 -1.37
CA ALA A 11 20.91 17.39 -2.24
C ALA A 11 20.55 15.93 -2.55
N LEU A 12 21.55 15.05 -2.67
CA LEU A 12 21.35 13.63 -2.97
C LEU A 12 20.71 12.86 -1.80
N ALA A 13 20.99 13.26 -0.56
CA ALA A 13 20.43 12.61 0.64
C ALA A 13 18.92 12.88 0.84
N LEU A 14 18.40 13.99 0.30
CA LEU A 14 16.99 14.36 0.45
C LEU A 14 16.05 13.56 -0.47
N ALA A 15 16.57 12.92 -1.52
CA ALA A 15 15.80 12.14 -2.48
C ALA A 15 15.45 10.71 -2.01
N CYS A 16 16.16 10.17 -1.01
CA CYS A 16 15.93 8.80 -0.53
C CYS A 16 14.89 8.68 0.60
N ALA A 17 14.36 9.79 1.12
CA ALA A 17 13.36 9.79 2.19
C ALA A 17 11.90 9.77 1.67
N SER A 18 11.70 9.90 0.36
CA SER A 18 10.38 9.97 -0.25
C SER A 18 9.94 8.60 -0.78
N ALA A 19 8.74 8.17 -0.35
CA ALA A 19 7.98 7.05 -0.90
C ALA A 19 8.35 5.59 -0.52
N HIS A 20 8.78 5.33 0.74
CA HIS A 20 8.43 4.04 1.38
C HIS A 20 6.94 3.96 1.79
N ALA A 21 6.11 4.94 1.40
CA ALA A 21 4.65 4.83 1.34
C ALA A 21 4.18 3.95 0.17
N GLN A 22 4.89 2.84 -0.05
CA GLN A 22 4.42 1.65 -0.75
C GLN A 22 3.29 0.99 0.09
N ALA A 23 2.03 0.83 -0.30
CA ALA A 23 1.26 1.20 -1.47
C ALA A 23 -0.21 1.48 -1.08
N PRO A 24 -1.05 1.95 -2.02
CA PRO A 24 -2.50 1.72 -1.97
C PRO A 24 -2.90 0.24 -1.91
N ALA A 25 -1.98 -0.70 -2.20
CA ALA A 25 -2.24 -2.14 -2.18
C ALA A 25 -2.48 -2.73 -0.77
N GLU A 26 -1.73 -2.34 0.27
CA GLU A 26 -1.99 -2.85 1.63
C GLU A 26 -3.03 -2.07 2.46
N ALA A 27 -3.69 -1.06 1.90
CA ALA A 27 -4.90 -0.50 2.51
C ALA A 27 -6.10 -1.49 2.48
N PRO A 28 -6.51 -2.06 1.34
CA PRO A 28 -7.63 -3.01 1.28
C PRO A 28 -7.35 -4.33 1.99
N PHE A 29 -6.09 -4.80 2.07
CA PHE A 29 -5.76 -5.94 2.93
C PHE A 29 -6.03 -5.65 4.41
N ARG A 30 -5.71 -4.44 4.90
CA ARG A 30 -5.97 -4.06 6.30
C ARG A 30 -7.46 -3.87 6.60
N SER A 31 -8.27 -3.37 5.65
CA SER A 31 -9.71 -3.28 5.86
C SER A 31 -10.33 -4.67 5.98
N ILE A 32 -9.88 -5.64 5.16
CA ILE A 32 -10.24 -7.06 5.33
C ILE A 32 -9.74 -7.61 6.67
N GLU A 33 -8.47 -7.42 7.06
CA GLU A 33 -7.95 -7.90 8.36
C GLU A 33 -8.76 -7.38 9.57
N ASN A 34 -9.32 -6.17 9.46
CA ASN A 34 -10.14 -5.53 10.50
C ASN A 34 -11.65 -5.81 10.38
N GLY A 35 -12.14 -6.31 9.24
CA GLY A 35 -13.58 -6.42 8.95
C GLY A 35 -14.26 -5.08 8.65
N ASP A 36 -13.50 -4.08 8.22
CA ASP A 36 -13.99 -2.73 7.88
C ASP A 36 -14.53 -2.69 6.43
N PHE A 37 -15.80 -3.09 6.28
CA PHE A 37 -16.48 -3.10 5.00
C PHE A 37 -16.62 -1.70 4.38
N ASP A 38 -16.84 -0.67 5.20
CA ASP A 38 -17.07 0.69 4.72
C ASP A 38 -15.79 1.27 4.08
N GLU A 39 -14.62 1.09 4.72
CA GLU A 39 -13.34 1.48 4.13
C GLU A 39 -12.97 0.59 2.92
N PHE A 40 -13.25 -0.71 2.96
CA PHE A 40 -13.03 -1.59 1.80
C PHE A 40 -13.84 -1.12 0.58
N SER A 41 -15.14 -0.88 0.76
CA SER A 41 -16.05 -0.37 -0.28
C SER A 41 -15.56 0.98 -0.83
N ARG A 42 -15.18 1.91 0.06
CA ARG A 42 -14.63 3.21 -0.33
C ARG A 42 -13.33 3.09 -1.12
N LEU A 43 -12.49 2.10 -0.84
CA LEU A 43 -11.28 1.81 -1.63
C LEU A 43 -11.64 1.21 -2.99
N VAL A 44 -12.60 0.27 -3.08
CA VAL A 44 -13.12 -0.27 -4.34
C VAL A 44 -13.66 0.84 -5.25
N ASP A 45 -14.41 1.80 -4.69
CA ASP A 45 -14.92 2.97 -5.41
C ASP A 45 -13.81 3.87 -6.00
N THR A 46 -12.58 3.83 -5.48
CA THR A 46 -11.43 4.54 -6.10
C THR A 46 -10.85 3.82 -7.31
N GLY A 47 -11.33 2.62 -7.66
CA GLY A 47 -10.84 1.82 -8.78
C GLY A 47 -9.53 1.09 -8.48
N ILE A 48 -9.36 0.58 -7.26
CA ILE A 48 -8.20 -0.26 -6.92
C ILE A 48 -8.16 -1.55 -7.77
N ASP A 49 -6.96 -2.04 -8.05
CA ASP A 49 -6.77 -3.32 -8.71
C ASP A 49 -7.03 -4.47 -7.73
N LEU A 50 -8.21 -5.09 -7.85
CA LEU A 50 -8.61 -6.24 -7.02
C LEU A 50 -7.76 -7.50 -7.25
N SER A 51 -6.98 -7.56 -8.34
CA SER A 51 -6.05 -8.67 -8.59
C SER A 51 -4.72 -8.53 -7.85
N THR A 52 -4.52 -7.43 -7.11
CA THR A 52 -3.29 -7.19 -6.35
C THR A 52 -3.02 -8.25 -5.30
N ASN A 53 -1.73 -8.54 -5.08
CA ASN A 53 -1.25 -9.48 -4.07
C ASN A 53 -0.57 -8.74 -2.91
N ASN A 54 -0.71 -9.27 -1.69
CA ASN A 54 0.07 -8.81 -0.54
C ASN A 54 1.52 -9.35 -0.60
N LYS A 55 2.29 -9.08 0.46
CA LYS A 55 3.70 -9.50 0.58
C LYS A 55 3.90 -11.02 0.70
N LEU A 56 2.83 -11.78 0.93
CA LEU A 56 2.81 -13.25 0.97
C LEU A 56 2.39 -13.86 -0.38
N GLY A 57 1.98 -13.03 -1.36
CA GLY A 57 1.44 -13.49 -2.65
C GLY A 57 -0.06 -13.74 -2.64
N GLU A 58 -0.77 -13.40 -1.56
CA GLU A 58 -2.20 -13.65 -1.39
C GLU A 58 -3.02 -12.53 -2.04
N THR A 59 -4.09 -12.86 -2.76
CA THR A 59 -5.03 -11.90 -3.32
C THR A 59 -6.02 -11.40 -2.27
N LEU A 60 -6.70 -10.27 -2.53
CA LEU A 60 -7.77 -9.75 -1.66
C LEU A 60 -8.86 -10.81 -1.41
N LEU A 61 -9.34 -11.46 -2.47
CA LEU A 61 -10.29 -12.58 -2.43
C LEU A 61 -9.82 -13.72 -1.50
N TYR A 62 -8.53 -14.08 -1.53
CA TYR A 62 -8.00 -15.14 -0.65
C TYR A 62 -8.09 -14.73 0.82
N VAL A 63 -7.63 -13.52 1.15
CA VAL A 63 -7.61 -13.04 2.55
C VAL A 63 -9.03 -12.85 3.07
N ALA A 64 -9.96 -12.30 2.26
CA ALA A 64 -11.37 -12.16 2.63
C ALA A 64 -12.04 -13.51 2.91
N ALA A 65 -11.81 -14.50 2.04
CA ALA A 65 -12.30 -15.86 2.24
C ALA A 65 -11.69 -16.53 3.48
N GLU A 66 -10.39 -16.34 3.74
CA GLU A 66 -9.71 -16.86 4.95
C GLU A 66 -10.30 -16.26 6.24
N LYS A 67 -10.63 -14.96 6.25
CA LYS A 67 -11.29 -14.29 7.39
C LYS A 67 -12.80 -14.58 7.48
N GLY A 68 -13.39 -15.26 6.50
CA GLY A 68 -14.83 -15.52 6.44
C GLY A 68 -15.69 -14.29 6.10
N GLN A 69 -15.08 -13.26 5.48
CA GLN A 69 -15.74 -12.02 5.10
C GLN A 69 -16.25 -12.11 3.66
N LEU A 70 -17.36 -12.84 3.50
CA LEU A 70 -17.93 -13.19 2.21
C LEU A 70 -18.40 -11.97 1.41
N GLU A 71 -18.63 -10.83 2.08
CA GLU A 71 -18.99 -9.55 1.50
C GLU A 71 -17.80 -8.81 0.85
N MET A 72 -16.55 -9.19 1.16
CA MET A 72 -15.32 -8.61 0.62
C MET A 72 -14.52 -9.56 -0.29
N ALA A 73 -15.08 -10.74 -0.57
CA ALA A 73 -14.47 -11.83 -1.33
C ALA A 73 -14.78 -11.73 -2.84
#